data_AF-A0A6M5Z1U8-F1
#
_entry.id   AF-A0A6M5Z1U8-F1
#
_cell.length_a   1.000
_cell.length_b   1.000
_cell.length_c   1.000
_cell.angle_alpha   90.00
_cell.angle_beta   90.00
_cell.angle_gamma   90.00
#
_symmetry.space_group_name_H-M   'P 1'
#
loop_
_entity.id
_entity.type
_entity.pdbx_description
1 polymer ?
#
loop_
_entity_poly.entity_id
_entity_poly.type
_entity_poly.pdbx_seq_one_letter_code
_entity_poly.pdbx_strand_id
1 'polypeptide(L)'
;MSQLPKIKGVADIVFLLDATGSMGPCINAVKQNIKTFVQTFTTPTPNGAAVVKDWRAKIVGYRDLDYIDFPAMVDNPFVSSVSELEAQLDALAADGGGDEPETLLEALYMLANMPATGPDEPLRPDAWRHVNSGRRFVIVFTDAPFKEPLRLPRDAKIDDVILNLMTAKIVLHMFAPASLARFGVLEEVDKALWHKVPVSGGETAQKALEDYTADQSKFEKIIQLLAKTMTQQSADVPAAD
;
A
#
# COMPACT_ATOMS: atom_id res chain seq x y z
N MET A 1 31.62 -6.49 -19.45
CA MET A 1 30.76 -6.91 -18.33
C MET A 1 29.37 -7.11 -18.89
N SER A 2 28.89 -8.35 -18.97
CA SER A 2 27.51 -8.64 -19.40
C SER A 2 26.54 -8.14 -18.33
N GLN A 3 25.55 -7.34 -18.73
CA GLN A 3 24.49 -6.90 -17.82
C GLN A 3 23.72 -8.14 -17.33
N LEU A 4 23.54 -8.25 -16.01
CA LEU A 4 22.67 -9.25 -15.41
C LEU A 4 21.24 -9.13 -16.00
N PRO A 5 20.54 -10.24 -16.22
CA PRO A 5 19.17 -10.19 -16.75
C PRO A 5 18.27 -9.35 -15.84
N LYS A 6 17.39 -8.51 -16.41
CA LYS A 6 16.41 -7.74 -15.61
C LYS A 6 15.19 -8.62 -15.33
N ILE A 7 14.76 -8.72 -14.08
CA ILE A 7 13.49 -9.35 -13.72
C ILE A 7 12.38 -8.33 -14.04
N LYS A 8 11.47 -8.70 -14.94
CA LYS A 8 10.36 -7.83 -15.36
C LYS A 8 9.03 -8.43 -14.92
N GLY A 9 8.22 -7.62 -14.25
CA GLY A 9 6.84 -7.98 -13.93
C GLY A 9 6.69 -8.97 -12.79
N VAL A 10 7.56 -8.93 -11.78
CA VAL A 10 7.38 -9.65 -10.50
C VAL A 10 7.13 -8.62 -9.40
N ALA A 11 6.02 -8.74 -8.66
CA ALA A 11 5.65 -7.76 -7.64
C ALA A 11 4.98 -8.37 -6.39
N ASP A 12 5.39 -7.88 -5.23
CA ASP A 12 4.66 -8.03 -3.96
C ASP A 12 3.91 -6.72 -3.67
N ILE A 13 2.63 -6.83 -3.33
CA ILE A 13 1.75 -5.67 -3.18
C ILE A 13 1.06 -5.73 -1.82
N VAL A 14 1.22 -4.70 -1.01
CA VAL A 14 0.48 -4.56 0.25
C VAL A 14 -0.51 -3.41 0.11
N PHE A 15 -1.80 -3.70 0.28
CA PHE A 15 -2.81 -2.66 0.48
C PHE A 15 -2.87 -2.37 1.97
N LEU A 16 -2.29 -1.23 2.37
CA LEU A 16 -2.30 -0.76 3.74
C LEU A 16 -3.49 0.17 3.92
N LEU A 17 -4.54 -0.33 4.57
CA LEU A 17 -5.80 0.38 4.73
C LEU A 17 -5.94 0.85 6.17
N ASP A 18 -6.20 2.15 6.31
CA ASP A 18 -6.78 2.67 7.53
C ASP A 18 -8.16 2.01 7.73
N ALA A 19 -8.29 1.27 8.83
CA ALA A 19 -9.42 0.40 9.11
C ALA A 19 -10.34 0.95 10.21
N THR A 20 -10.26 2.26 10.44
CA THR A 20 -11.14 3.01 11.34
C THR A 20 -12.54 3.15 10.75
N GLY A 21 -13.50 3.54 11.60
CA GLY A 21 -14.90 3.64 11.19
C GLY A 21 -15.14 4.64 10.06
N SER A 22 -14.37 5.74 10.02
CA SER A 22 -14.48 6.77 8.98
C SER A 22 -14.16 6.24 7.58
N MET A 23 -13.27 5.25 7.50
CA MET A 23 -12.78 4.64 6.26
C MET A 23 -13.71 3.59 5.64
N GLY A 24 -14.85 3.30 6.28
CA GLY A 24 -15.84 2.33 5.78
C GLY A 24 -16.21 2.51 4.29
N PRO A 25 -16.57 3.73 3.83
CA PRO A 25 -16.84 3.98 2.42
C PRO A 25 -15.65 3.72 1.50
N CYS A 26 -14.44 4.14 1.89
CA CYS A 26 -13.22 3.91 1.10
C CYS A 26 -12.91 2.41 0.98
N ILE A 27 -12.97 1.66 2.09
CA ILE A 27 -12.77 0.20 2.09
C ILE A 27 -13.79 -0.48 1.17
N ASN A 28 -15.05 -0.06 1.20
CA ASN A 28 -16.08 -0.59 0.30
C ASN A 28 -15.80 -0.28 -1.18
N ALA A 29 -15.28 0.91 -1.48
CA ALA A 29 -14.85 1.26 -2.84
C ALA A 29 -13.66 0.40 -3.29
N VAL A 30 -12.68 0.13 -2.42
CA VAL A 30 -11.58 -0.80 -2.72
C VAL A 30 -12.14 -2.20 -3.01
N LYS A 31 -13.10 -2.70 -2.21
CA LYS A 31 -13.77 -4.00 -2.41
C LYS A 31 -14.37 -4.14 -3.80
N GLN A 32 -15.07 -3.11 -4.26
CA GLN A 32 -15.74 -3.13 -5.56
C GLN A 32 -14.76 -3.08 -6.75
N ASN A 33 -13.54 -2.57 -6.54
CA ASN A 33 -12.59 -2.27 -7.63
C ASN A 33 -11.34 -3.15 -7.62
N ILE A 34 -11.10 -3.97 -6.58
CA ILE A 34 -9.86 -4.74 -6.44
C ILE A 34 -9.63 -5.72 -7.61
N LYS A 35 -10.70 -6.31 -8.14
CA LYS A 35 -10.64 -7.16 -9.33
C LYS A 35 -10.17 -6.39 -10.56
N THR A 36 -10.75 -5.22 -10.80
CA THR A 36 -10.37 -4.32 -11.91
C THR A 36 -8.91 -3.88 -11.75
N PHE A 37 -8.48 -3.61 -10.52
CA PHE A 37 -7.09 -3.27 -10.21
C PHE A 37 -6.13 -4.38 -10.63
N VAL A 38 -6.37 -5.61 -10.16
CA VAL A 38 -5.52 -6.77 -10.51
C VAL A 38 -5.52 -7.03 -12.01
N GLN A 39 -6.69 -6.97 -12.66
CA GLN A 39 -6.79 -7.13 -14.11
C GLN A 39 -5.96 -6.09 -14.87
N THR A 40 -5.90 -4.85 -14.38
CA THR A 40 -5.21 -3.76 -15.09
C THR A 40 -3.70 -3.94 -15.14
N PHE A 41 -3.07 -4.47 -14.09
CA PHE A 41 -1.61 -4.70 -14.10
C PHE A 41 -1.21 -6.08 -14.64
N THR A 42 -2.14 -7.04 -14.71
CA THR A 42 -1.87 -8.41 -15.22
C THR A 42 -2.20 -8.58 -16.70
N THR A 43 -3.08 -7.74 -17.26
CA THR A 43 -3.56 -7.87 -18.64
C THR A 43 -2.79 -6.94 -19.58
N PRO A 44 -2.26 -7.44 -20.71
CA PRO A 44 -1.62 -6.60 -21.71
C PRO A 44 -2.60 -5.57 -22.28
N THR A 45 -2.18 -4.30 -22.34
CA THR A 45 -2.94 -3.31 -23.10
C THR A 45 -2.70 -3.51 -24.61
N PRO A 46 -3.62 -3.07 -25.49
CA PRO A 46 -3.47 -3.19 -26.95
C PRO A 46 -2.16 -2.61 -27.51
N ASN A 47 -1.52 -1.69 -26.76
CA ASN A 47 -0.26 -1.05 -27.13
C ASN A 47 0.98 -1.82 -26.65
N GLY A 48 0.82 -3.04 -26.12
CA GLY A 48 1.94 -3.88 -25.67
C GLY A 48 2.63 -3.34 -24.41
N ALA A 49 1.89 -2.64 -23.54
CA ALA A 49 2.45 -2.19 -22.26
C ALA A 49 2.97 -3.40 -21.46
N ALA A 50 4.02 -3.16 -20.67
CA ALA A 50 4.50 -4.16 -19.73
C ALA A 50 3.35 -4.61 -18.79
N VAL A 51 3.50 -5.80 -18.21
CA VAL A 51 2.54 -6.37 -17.27
C VAL A 51 3.29 -7.00 -16.11
N VAL A 52 2.66 -7.05 -14.95
CA VAL A 52 3.11 -7.88 -13.84
C VAL A 52 2.63 -9.30 -14.13
N LYS A 53 3.58 -10.18 -14.42
CA LYS A 53 3.36 -11.59 -14.76
C LYS A 53 3.24 -12.48 -13.52
N ASP A 54 3.94 -12.11 -12.46
CA ASP A 54 3.95 -12.85 -11.20
C ASP A 54 3.70 -11.87 -10.05
N TRP A 55 2.52 -11.96 -9.45
CA TRP A 55 2.11 -11.09 -8.37
C TRP A 55 1.66 -11.90 -7.16
N ARG A 56 1.83 -11.30 -6.00
CA ARG A 56 1.12 -11.67 -4.79
C ARG A 56 0.78 -10.42 -4.02
N ALA A 57 -0.36 -10.41 -3.36
CA ALA A 57 -0.82 -9.27 -2.60
C ALA A 57 -1.38 -9.69 -1.23
N LYS A 58 -1.47 -8.73 -0.32
CA LYS A 58 -2.15 -8.90 0.97
C LYS A 58 -2.85 -7.61 1.37
N ILE A 59 -3.95 -7.77 2.12
CA ILE A 59 -4.61 -6.65 2.79
C ILE A 59 -4.04 -6.52 4.20
N VAL A 60 -3.61 -5.32 4.56
CA VAL A 60 -3.17 -4.98 5.91
C VAL A 60 -4.04 -3.86 6.41
N GLY A 61 -4.69 -4.08 7.56
CA GLY A 61 -5.46 -3.05 8.25
C GLY A 61 -4.63 -2.43 9.35
N TYR A 62 -4.68 -1.11 9.51
CA TYR A 62 -4.18 -0.44 10.70
C TYR A 62 -5.25 0.47 11.32
N ARG A 63 -5.11 0.75 12.60
CA ARG A 63 -5.92 1.68 13.38
C ARG A 63 -5.05 2.39 14.40
N ASP A 64 -5.63 3.25 15.20
CA ASP A 64 -5.01 3.71 16.42
C ASP A 64 -4.60 2.57 17.36
N LEU A 65 -3.37 2.61 17.86
CA LEU A 65 -2.90 1.70 18.90
C LEU A 65 -3.61 1.93 20.26
N ASP A 66 -4.27 3.08 20.45
CA ASP A 66 -5.06 3.38 21.66
C ASP A 66 -6.47 2.80 21.62
N TYR A 67 -6.91 2.30 20.47
CA TYR A 67 -8.21 1.65 20.31
C TYR A 67 -8.10 0.15 20.63
N ILE A 68 -8.61 -0.26 21.79
CA ILE A 68 -8.44 -1.62 22.32
C ILE A 68 -9.54 -2.61 21.94
N ASP A 69 -10.68 -2.14 21.44
CA ASP A 69 -11.84 -3.00 21.13
C ASP A 69 -11.62 -3.81 19.85
N PHE A 70 -10.67 -3.39 19.00
CA PHE A 70 -10.25 -4.10 17.79
C PHE A 70 -8.71 -4.21 17.73
N PRO A 71 -8.18 -5.20 16.99
CA PRO A 71 -6.75 -5.24 16.72
C PRO A 71 -6.29 -3.97 16.01
N ALA A 72 -5.26 -3.33 16.57
CA ALA A 72 -4.65 -2.14 15.96
C ALA A 72 -3.96 -2.45 14.62
N MET A 73 -3.56 -3.71 14.42
CA MET A 73 -2.98 -4.20 13.16
C MET A 73 -3.64 -5.52 12.77
N VAL A 74 -4.02 -5.65 11.51
CA VAL A 74 -4.46 -6.89 10.87
C VAL A 74 -3.49 -7.19 9.76
N ASP A 75 -2.68 -8.24 9.91
CA ASP A 75 -1.66 -8.61 8.94
C ASP A 75 -1.97 -9.95 8.26
N ASN A 76 -2.51 -9.90 7.04
CA ASN A 76 -2.87 -11.11 6.30
C ASN A 76 -1.67 -11.75 5.58
N PRO A 77 -1.72 -13.05 5.24
CA PRO A 77 -0.71 -13.67 4.36
C PRO A 77 -0.78 -13.12 2.93
N PHE A 78 0.34 -13.14 2.21
CA PHE A 78 0.34 -12.96 0.76
C PHE A 78 -0.46 -14.06 0.06
N VAL A 79 -1.29 -13.64 -0.90
CA VAL A 79 -2.09 -14.51 -1.78
C VAL A 79 -1.86 -14.13 -3.24
N SER A 80 -2.08 -15.07 -4.14
CA SER A 80 -1.88 -14.89 -5.59
C SER A 80 -3.17 -15.07 -6.40
N SER A 81 -4.32 -15.15 -5.74
CA SER A 81 -5.62 -15.15 -6.40
C SER A 81 -6.45 -13.93 -6.00
N VAL A 82 -7.23 -13.43 -6.96
CA VAL A 82 -8.14 -12.29 -6.71
C VAL A 82 -9.18 -12.66 -5.67
N SER A 83 -9.71 -13.88 -5.71
CA SER A 83 -10.74 -14.34 -4.76
C SER A 83 -10.25 -14.40 -3.31
N GLU A 84 -9.00 -14.84 -3.08
CA GLU A 84 -8.44 -14.83 -1.72
C GLU A 84 -8.16 -13.40 -1.24
N LEU A 85 -7.73 -12.51 -2.14
CA LEU A 85 -7.52 -11.11 -1.81
C LEU A 85 -8.84 -10.39 -1.48
N GLU A 86 -9.89 -10.67 -2.24
CA GLU A 86 -11.26 -10.24 -1.96
C GLU A 86 -11.71 -10.76 -0.59
N ALA A 87 -11.48 -12.04 -0.27
CA ALA A 87 -11.81 -12.60 1.03
C ALA A 87 -11.07 -11.92 2.20
N GLN A 88 -9.78 -11.59 2.03
CA GLN A 88 -9.04 -10.82 3.05
C GLN A 88 -9.63 -9.43 3.25
N LEU A 89 -10.05 -8.78 2.16
CA LEU A 89 -10.63 -7.45 2.22
C LEU A 89 -12.03 -7.46 2.83
N ASP A 90 -12.84 -8.46 2.49
CA ASP A 90 -14.18 -8.66 3.06
C ASP A 90 -14.14 -8.91 4.57
N ALA A 91 -13.10 -9.61 5.05
CA ALA A 91 -12.85 -9.83 6.47
C ALA A 91 -12.37 -8.57 7.21
N LEU A 92 -11.91 -7.52 6.49
CA LEU A 92 -11.51 -6.27 7.11
C LEU A 92 -12.75 -5.45 7.49
N ALA A 93 -13.02 -5.37 8.79
CA ALA A 93 -14.02 -4.47 9.35
C ALA A 93 -13.49 -3.03 9.40
N ALA A 94 -14.32 -2.05 9.08
CA ALA A 94 -14.03 -0.64 9.31
C ALA A 94 -14.69 -0.24 10.64
N ASP A 95 -13.90 -0.10 11.69
CA ASP A 95 -14.40 0.17 13.04
C ASP A 95 -13.29 0.80 13.90
N GLY A 96 -13.70 1.54 14.92
CA GLY A 96 -12.78 2.25 15.80
C GLY A 96 -12.21 3.53 15.20
N GLY A 97 -11.02 3.89 15.68
CA GLY A 97 -10.34 5.14 15.33
C GLY A 97 -10.06 6.07 16.50
N GLY A 98 -10.19 5.58 17.74
CA GLY A 98 -9.64 6.24 18.93
C GLY A 98 -9.74 7.77 18.91
N ASP A 99 -8.58 8.41 18.97
CA ASP A 99 -8.43 9.83 18.69
C ASP A 99 -7.54 10.04 17.45
N GLU A 100 -7.98 10.88 16.51
CA GLU A 100 -7.08 11.38 15.46
C GLU A 100 -5.91 12.13 16.13
N PRO A 101 -4.64 11.84 15.76
CA PRO A 101 -4.19 11.09 14.57
C PRO A 101 -4.11 9.55 14.72
N GLU A 102 -3.99 8.83 13.61
CA GLU A 102 -3.89 7.35 13.56
C GLU A 102 -2.43 6.83 13.55
N THR A 103 -2.21 5.52 13.68
CA THR A 103 -0.85 4.91 13.78
C THR A 103 -0.27 4.36 12.47
N LEU A 104 -0.37 5.15 11.40
CA LEU A 104 0.16 4.77 10.07
C LEU A 104 1.66 4.48 10.09
N LEU A 105 2.45 5.27 10.83
CA LEU A 105 3.91 5.13 10.82
C LEU A 105 4.36 3.80 11.42
N GLU A 106 3.68 3.29 12.44
CA GLU A 106 3.91 1.97 13.00
C GLU A 106 3.62 0.85 12.00
N ALA A 107 2.55 0.98 11.22
CA ALA A 107 2.24 0.02 10.16
C ALA A 107 3.32 0.02 9.06
N LEU A 108 3.76 1.20 8.62
CA LEU A 108 4.84 1.33 7.64
C LEU A 108 6.16 0.78 8.15
N TYR A 109 6.49 1.04 9.43
CA TYR A 109 7.68 0.50 10.07
C TYR A 109 7.65 -1.03 10.14
N MET A 110 6.51 -1.60 10.53
CA MET A 110 6.29 -3.05 10.59
C MET A 110 6.49 -3.69 9.21
N LEU A 111 5.88 -3.12 8.15
CA LEU A 111 6.01 -3.64 6.78
C LEU A 111 7.44 -3.53 6.26
N ALA A 112 8.14 -2.44 6.57
CA ALA A 112 9.53 -2.24 6.17
C ALA A 112 10.48 -3.25 6.84
N ASN A 113 10.14 -3.70 8.05
CA ASN A 113 10.91 -4.67 8.83
C ASN A 113 10.39 -6.12 8.70
N MET A 114 9.33 -6.36 7.93
CA MET A 114 8.84 -7.70 7.65
C MET A 114 9.96 -8.53 6.99
N PRO A 115 10.14 -9.81 7.38
CA PRO A 115 11.24 -10.59 6.87
C PRO A 115 11.12 -10.84 5.36
N ALA A 116 12.22 -11.26 4.73
CA ALA A 116 12.24 -11.71 3.35
C ALA A 116 12.46 -13.23 3.29
N THR A 117 11.85 -13.87 2.29
CA THR A 117 12.17 -15.25 1.89
C THR A 117 13.61 -15.30 1.37
N GLY A 118 14.36 -16.35 1.72
CA GLY A 118 15.70 -16.58 1.18
C GLY A 118 15.70 -16.75 -0.36
N PRO A 119 16.83 -16.52 -1.05
CA PRO A 119 16.90 -16.56 -2.51
C PRO A 119 16.49 -17.91 -3.11
N ASP A 120 16.75 -19.02 -2.39
CA ASP A 120 16.47 -20.39 -2.83
C ASP A 120 15.37 -21.08 -2.00
N GLU A 121 14.62 -20.31 -1.21
CA GLU A 121 13.56 -20.83 -0.36
C GLU A 121 12.19 -20.73 -1.03
N PRO A 122 11.26 -21.66 -0.76
CA PRO A 122 9.86 -21.49 -1.14
C PRO A 122 9.30 -20.18 -0.59
N LEU A 123 8.54 -19.46 -1.41
CA LEU A 123 7.92 -18.19 -1.00
C LEU A 123 7.10 -18.36 0.26
N ARG A 124 7.47 -17.61 1.31
CA ARG A 124 6.69 -17.60 2.54
C ARG A 124 5.54 -16.59 2.44
N PRO A 125 4.34 -16.94 2.92
CA PRO A 125 3.19 -16.05 2.86
C PRO A 125 3.30 -14.85 3.81
N ASP A 126 4.11 -14.93 4.85
CA ASP A 126 4.33 -13.92 5.89
C ASP A 126 5.60 -13.07 5.69
N ALA A 127 6.23 -13.18 4.51
CA ALA A 127 7.51 -12.55 4.22
C ALA A 127 7.52 -11.96 2.83
N TRP A 128 8.30 -10.90 2.61
CA TRP A 128 8.58 -10.37 1.28
C TRP A 128 9.34 -11.39 0.43
N ARG A 129 9.30 -11.22 -0.89
CA ARG A 129 10.24 -11.90 -1.80
C ARG A 129 11.63 -11.38 -1.46
N HIS A 130 12.66 -12.15 -1.79
CA HIS A 130 14.02 -11.64 -1.73
C HIS A 130 14.12 -10.28 -2.46
N VAL A 131 14.89 -9.34 -1.90
CA VAL A 131 14.86 -7.90 -2.25
C VAL A 131 15.19 -7.61 -3.72
N ASN A 132 15.84 -8.55 -4.41
CA ASN A 132 16.18 -8.45 -5.83
C ASN A 132 15.33 -9.34 -6.75
N SER A 133 14.34 -10.06 -6.20
CA SER A 133 13.51 -11.02 -6.95
C SER A 133 12.17 -10.43 -7.40
N GLY A 134 11.87 -9.18 -7.06
CA GLY A 134 10.65 -8.47 -7.46
C GLY A 134 10.61 -7.06 -6.89
N ARG A 135 9.61 -6.28 -7.30
CA ARG A 135 9.31 -4.99 -6.65
C ARG A 135 8.37 -5.18 -5.47
N ARG A 136 8.53 -4.33 -4.46
CA ARG A 136 7.64 -4.26 -3.29
C ARG A 136 6.88 -2.96 -3.34
N PHE A 137 5.56 -3.05 -3.31
CA PHE A 137 4.67 -1.90 -3.30
C PHE A 137 3.89 -1.90 -1.99
N VAL A 138 3.79 -0.72 -1.37
CA VAL A 138 2.85 -0.46 -0.29
C VAL A 138 1.93 0.65 -0.76
N ILE A 139 0.62 0.39 -0.70
CA ILE A 139 -0.43 1.27 -1.21
C ILE A 139 -1.32 1.65 -0.04
N VAL A 140 -1.19 2.90 0.41
CA VAL A 140 -1.85 3.44 1.60
C VAL A 140 -3.15 4.13 1.23
N PHE A 141 -4.21 3.88 1.99
CA PHE A 141 -5.46 4.65 1.95
C PHE A 141 -5.81 5.10 3.37
N THR A 142 -6.02 6.41 3.57
CA THR A 142 -6.38 7.01 4.85
C THR A 142 -6.95 8.41 4.68
N ASP A 143 -7.87 8.79 5.55
CA ASP A 143 -8.42 10.14 5.66
C ASP A 143 -7.87 10.94 6.85
N ALA A 144 -7.00 10.34 7.67
CA ALA A 144 -6.53 10.88 8.92
C ALA A 144 -5.03 11.25 8.92
N PRO A 145 -4.60 12.23 9.75
CA PRO A 145 -3.19 12.45 10.03
C PRO A 145 -2.57 11.25 10.78
N PHE A 146 -1.24 11.19 10.85
CA PHE A 146 -0.51 10.13 11.56
C PHE A 146 0.20 10.63 12.83
N LYS A 147 0.30 9.76 13.84
CA LYS A 147 0.96 10.03 15.13
C LYS A 147 2.50 10.08 14.97
N GLU A 148 3.13 11.02 15.66
CA GLU A 148 4.59 11.18 15.77
C GLU A 148 4.98 11.56 17.21
N PRO A 149 6.11 11.07 17.75
CA PRO A 149 6.95 10.00 17.22
C PRO A 149 6.23 8.64 17.25
N LEU A 150 6.85 7.60 16.70
CA LEU A 150 6.32 6.24 16.81
C LEU A 150 6.33 5.82 18.28
N ARG A 151 5.31 5.08 18.66
CA ARG A 151 5.26 4.41 19.99
C ARG A 151 5.92 3.05 19.94
N LEU A 152 5.82 2.37 18.79
CA LEU A 152 6.33 1.02 18.56
C LEU A 152 7.08 0.96 17.21
N PRO A 153 8.41 0.79 17.21
CA PRO A 153 9.29 0.80 18.38
C PRO A 153 9.36 2.19 19.03
N ARG A 154 9.63 2.21 20.33
CA ARG A 154 9.70 3.45 21.11
C ARG A 154 10.83 4.35 20.57
N ASP A 155 10.56 5.65 20.55
CA ASP A 155 11.48 6.72 20.17
C ASP A 155 11.88 6.77 18.68
N ALA A 156 11.39 5.84 17.85
CA ALA A 156 11.57 5.92 16.41
C ALA A 156 10.81 7.12 15.82
N LYS A 157 11.41 7.74 14.81
CA LYS A 157 10.89 8.92 14.14
C LYS A 157 10.52 8.62 12.71
N ILE A 158 9.85 9.57 12.06
CA ILE A 158 9.52 9.46 10.63
C ILE A 158 10.76 9.22 9.76
N ASP A 159 11.92 9.79 10.12
CA ASP A 159 13.18 9.56 9.42
C ASP A 159 13.62 8.08 9.46
N ASP A 160 13.42 7.41 10.60
CA ASP A 160 13.69 5.97 10.73
C ASP A 160 12.74 5.16 9.84
N VAL A 161 11.46 5.54 9.77
CA VAL A 161 10.48 4.91 8.87
C VAL A 161 10.90 5.06 7.41
N ILE A 162 11.26 6.27 6.99
CA ILE A 162 11.72 6.57 5.63
C ILE A 162 12.96 5.73 5.29
N LEU A 163 13.95 5.69 6.19
CA LEU A 163 15.15 4.88 6.02
C LEU A 163 14.84 3.38 5.88
N ASN A 164 13.94 2.85 6.72
CA ASN A 164 13.55 1.45 6.67
C ASN A 164 12.80 1.12 5.37
N LEU A 165 11.88 1.97 4.91
CA LEU A 165 11.17 1.80 3.64
C LEU A 165 12.14 1.79 2.45
N MET A 166 13.11 2.70 2.42
CA MET A 166 14.16 2.73 1.40
C MET A 166 15.06 1.49 1.44
N THR A 167 15.46 1.05 2.64
CA THR A 167 16.27 -0.16 2.84
C THR A 167 15.55 -1.42 2.36
N ALA A 168 14.25 -1.49 2.64
CA ALA A 168 13.38 -2.56 2.16
C ALA A 168 13.06 -2.46 0.66
N LYS A 169 13.53 -1.42 -0.04
CA LYS A 169 13.23 -1.10 -1.45
C LYS A 169 11.72 -1.09 -1.74
N ILE A 170 10.94 -0.55 -0.80
CA ILE A 170 9.50 -0.39 -0.94
C ILE A 170 9.23 0.87 -1.76
N VAL A 171 8.36 0.74 -2.76
CA VAL A 171 7.77 1.87 -3.46
C VAL A 171 6.43 2.19 -2.81
N LEU A 172 6.31 3.40 -2.27
CA LEU A 172 5.16 3.83 -1.49
C LEU A 172 4.18 4.65 -2.34
N HIS A 173 2.92 4.23 -2.41
CA HIS A 173 1.84 5.02 -2.99
C HIS A 173 0.86 5.38 -1.89
N MET A 174 0.49 6.66 -1.78
CA MET A 174 -0.39 7.14 -0.71
C MET A 174 -1.59 7.85 -1.30
N PHE A 175 -2.78 7.44 -0.90
CA PHE A 175 -4.05 8.10 -1.20
C PHE A 175 -4.56 8.75 0.09
N ALA A 176 -4.32 10.05 0.19
CA ALA A 176 -4.66 10.83 1.37
C ALA A 176 -5.10 12.25 0.97
N PRO A 177 -6.05 12.87 1.71
CA PRO A 177 -6.50 14.24 1.50
C PRO A 177 -5.36 15.26 1.43
N ALA A 178 -5.41 16.17 0.46
CA ALA A 178 -4.40 17.18 0.20
C ALA A 178 -4.20 18.17 1.38
N SER A 179 -5.18 18.26 2.27
CA SER A 179 -5.11 19.03 3.52
C SER A 179 -4.12 18.46 4.53
N LEU A 180 -3.77 17.16 4.44
CA LEU A 180 -2.84 16.48 5.33
C LEU A 180 -1.38 16.75 4.93
N ALA A 181 -0.96 18.01 4.97
CA ALA A 181 0.32 18.48 4.43
C ALA A 181 1.56 17.71 4.94
N ARG A 182 1.49 17.12 6.15
CA ARG A 182 2.57 16.33 6.74
C ARG A 182 2.91 15.05 5.94
N PHE A 183 1.98 14.53 5.14
CA PHE A 183 2.24 13.39 4.23
C PHE A 183 3.30 13.69 3.17
N GLY A 184 3.54 14.97 2.84
CA GLY A 184 4.59 15.35 1.89
C GLY A 184 6.00 14.91 2.30
N VAL A 185 6.24 14.67 3.59
CA VAL A 185 7.54 14.18 4.08
C VAL A 185 7.79 12.73 3.67
N LEU A 186 6.74 11.91 3.57
CA LEU A 186 6.86 10.52 3.12
C LEU A 186 7.19 10.41 1.61
N GLU A 187 7.10 11.51 0.86
CA GLU A 187 7.57 11.58 -0.54
C GLU A 187 9.12 11.55 -0.65
N GLU A 188 9.85 11.62 0.47
CA GLU A 188 11.30 11.42 0.51
C GLU A 188 11.72 9.95 0.27
N VAL A 189 10.80 8.99 0.44
CA VAL A 189 11.04 7.59 0.09
C VAL A 189 11.24 7.46 -1.42
N ASP A 190 12.25 6.70 -1.87
CA ASP A 190 12.55 6.54 -3.30
C ASP A 190 11.31 6.13 -4.11
N LYS A 191 10.96 6.97 -5.10
CA LYS A 191 9.82 6.79 -6.01
C LYS A 191 8.45 6.77 -5.34
N ALA A 192 8.35 7.28 -4.11
CA ALA A 192 7.07 7.46 -3.47
C ALA A 192 6.19 8.45 -4.25
N LEU A 193 4.87 8.24 -4.17
CA LEU A 193 3.89 9.09 -4.83
C LEU A 193 2.71 9.35 -3.90
N TRP A 194 2.49 10.62 -3.57
CA TRP A 194 1.28 11.05 -2.89
C TRP A 194 0.21 11.48 -3.90
N HIS A 195 -0.85 10.68 -3.99
CA HIS A 195 -2.06 10.97 -4.74
C HIS A 195 -2.97 11.86 -3.88
N LYS A 196 -2.70 13.17 -3.96
CA LYS A 196 -3.39 14.22 -3.21
C LYS A 196 -4.88 14.27 -3.58
N VAL A 197 -5.73 13.76 -2.68
CA VAL A 197 -7.19 13.83 -2.87
C VAL A 197 -7.63 15.28 -2.63
N PRO A 198 -8.24 15.95 -3.63
CA PRO A 198 -8.66 17.35 -3.47
C PRO A 198 -9.71 17.48 -2.37
N VAL A 199 -9.60 18.53 -1.55
CA VAL A 199 -10.58 18.88 -0.51
C VAL A 199 -11.24 20.20 -0.89
N SER A 200 -12.56 20.20 -0.99
CA SER A 200 -13.32 21.40 -1.36
C SER A 200 -13.47 22.35 -0.15
N GLY A 201 -13.76 23.63 -0.41
CA GLY A 201 -13.96 24.60 0.68
C GLY A 201 -15.12 24.21 1.60
N GLY A 202 -14.82 23.92 2.87
CA GLY A 202 -15.81 23.51 3.89
C GLY A 202 -16.04 22.00 4.00
N GLU A 203 -15.35 21.19 3.19
CA GLU A 203 -15.40 19.72 3.23
C GLU A 203 -14.37 19.17 4.23
N THR A 204 -14.70 18.08 4.92
CA THR A 204 -13.75 17.38 5.79
C THR A 204 -12.84 16.45 4.98
N ALA A 205 -11.67 16.10 5.53
CA ALA A 205 -10.74 15.16 4.91
C ALA A 205 -11.41 13.80 4.61
N GLN A 206 -12.18 13.30 5.59
CA GLN A 206 -13.03 12.12 5.46
C GLN A 206 -14.00 12.24 4.28
N LYS A 207 -14.78 13.32 4.21
CA LYS A 207 -15.79 13.47 3.16
C LYS A 207 -15.17 13.57 1.77
N ALA A 208 -14.04 14.27 1.67
CA ALA A 208 -13.30 14.35 0.42
C ALA A 208 -12.84 12.98 -0.06
N LEU A 209 -12.28 12.14 0.83
CA LEU A 209 -11.88 10.78 0.45
C LEU A 209 -13.08 9.89 0.13
N GLU A 210 -14.16 9.98 0.90
CA GLU A 210 -15.42 9.29 0.62
C GLU A 210 -15.95 9.64 -0.77
N ASP A 211 -16.13 10.92 -1.09
CA ASP A 211 -16.68 11.35 -2.39
C ASP A 211 -15.73 11.00 -3.54
N TYR A 212 -14.43 11.07 -3.29
CA TYR A 212 -13.42 10.71 -4.27
C TYR A 212 -13.38 9.22 -4.56
N THR A 213 -13.65 8.37 -3.56
CA THR A 213 -13.68 6.91 -3.70
C THR A 213 -15.03 6.38 -4.16
N ALA A 214 -16.13 7.09 -3.85
CA ALA A 214 -17.47 6.80 -4.35
C ALA A 214 -17.62 7.09 -5.85
N ASP A 215 -16.81 8.00 -6.41
CA ASP A 215 -16.73 8.21 -7.86
C ASP A 215 -15.91 7.08 -8.51
N GLN A 216 -16.62 6.02 -8.88
CA GLN A 216 -16.04 4.83 -9.51
C GLN A 216 -15.17 5.17 -10.72
N SER A 217 -15.53 6.20 -11.50
CA SER A 217 -14.74 6.60 -12.68
C SER A 217 -13.40 7.25 -12.33
N LYS A 218 -13.34 8.01 -11.23
CA LYS A 218 -12.10 8.59 -10.73
C LYS A 218 -11.24 7.52 -10.07
N PHE A 219 -11.86 6.67 -9.26
CA PHE A 219 -11.16 5.59 -8.58
C PHE A 219 -10.57 4.57 -9.58
N GLU A 220 -11.30 4.19 -10.63
CA GLU A 220 -10.78 3.34 -11.70
C GLU A 220 -9.57 3.96 -12.43
N LYS A 221 -9.60 5.26 -12.73
CA LYS A 221 -8.46 5.95 -13.38
C LYS A 221 -7.21 5.95 -12.51
N ILE A 222 -7.38 6.10 -11.20
CA ILE A 222 -6.30 6.01 -10.22
C ILE A 222 -5.69 4.62 -10.19
N ILE A 223 -6.56 3.63 -10.10
CA ILE A 223 -6.22 2.22 -10.14
C ILE A 223 -5.43 1.90 -11.41
N GLN A 224 -5.81 2.49 -12.55
CA GLN A 224 -5.07 2.39 -13.81
C GLN A 224 -3.71 3.11 -13.79
N LEU A 225 -3.65 4.33 -13.23
CA LEU A 225 -2.40 5.08 -13.10
C LEU A 225 -1.40 4.34 -12.20
N LEU A 226 -1.88 3.84 -11.07
CA LEU A 226 -1.13 3.03 -10.11
C LEU A 226 -0.61 1.76 -10.77
N ALA A 227 -1.47 0.98 -11.43
CA ALA A 227 -1.08 -0.20 -12.20
C ALA A 227 -0.02 0.10 -13.27
N LYS A 228 -0.18 1.19 -14.02
CA LYS A 228 0.79 1.65 -15.03
C LYS A 228 2.13 2.02 -14.39
N THR A 229 2.11 2.71 -13.25
CA THR A 229 3.32 3.16 -12.54
C THR A 229 4.07 1.96 -11.97
N MET A 230 3.36 1.02 -11.35
CA MET A 230 3.93 -0.24 -10.86
C MET A 230 4.55 -1.07 -11.97
N THR A 231 3.89 -1.11 -13.12
CA THR A 231 4.41 -1.78 -14.31
C THR A 231 5.71 -1.15 -14.80
N GLN A 232 5.78 0.18 -14.85
CA GLN A 232 7.01 0.90 -15.24
C GLN A 232 8.13 0.65 -14.23
N GLN A 233 7.85 0.73 -12.93
CA GLN A 233 8.83 0.57 -11.87
C GLN A 233 9.30 -0.90 -11.71
N SER A 234 8.47 -1.87 -12.08
CA SER A 234 8.82 -3.30 -12.12
C SER A 234 9.60 -3.71 -13.37
N ALA A 235 9.77 -2.83 -14.36
CA ALA A 235 10.60 -3.11 -15.54
C ALA A 235 12.12 -2.97 -15.29
N ASP A 236 12.53 -2.39 -14.15
CA ASP A 236 13.90 -1.97 -13.85
C ASP A 236 14.56 -2.66 -12.65
N VAL A 237 14.17 -3.89 -12.29
CA VAL A 237 14.84 -4.67 -11.22
C VAL A 237 16.04 -5.44 -11.80
N PRO A 238 17.29 -5.23 -11.31
CA PRO A 238 18.42 -6.11 -11.64
C PRO A 238 18.19 -7.51 -11.05
N ALA A 239 18.43 -8.60 -11.79
CA ALA A 239 18.39 -9.95 -11.20
C ALA A 239 19.41 -10.10 -10.08
N ALA A 240 19.09 -10.97 -9.11
CA ALA A 240 20.06 -11.43 -8.12
C ALA A 240 21.18 -12.24 -8.80
N ASP A 241 22.40 -12.10 -8.29
CA ASP A 241 23.59 -12.87 -8.69
C ASP A 241 23.44 -14.38 -8.43
#